data_AF-A0A290Z8A6-F1
#
_entry.id   AF-A0A290Z8A6-F1
#
_cell.length_a   1.000
_cell.length_b   1.000
_cell.length_c   1.000
_cell.angle_alpha   90.00
_cell.angle_beta   90.00
_cell.angle_gamma   90.00
#
_symmetry.space_group_name_H-M   'P 1'
#
loop_
_entity.id
_entity.type
_entity.pdbx_description
1 polymer ?
#
loop_
_entity_poly.entity_id
_entity_poly.type
_entity_poly.pdbx_seq_one_letter_code
_entity_poly.pdbx_strand_id
1 'polypeptide(L)'
;MRELVQRLCARGVSAHVVHRSRAVLSAIFTTALWDHVIAQHPCAGIRGPVVPSKPVRVLEPGELDRLLAVLPGECWRLLVELAVESGVRWGELVELSAGIWTRAPAC
;
A
#
# COMPACT_ATOMS: atom_id res chain seq x y z
N MET A 1 8.22 -12.06 -21.07
CA MET A 1 8.19 -11.11 -19.92
C MET A 1 8.86 -9.76 -20.20
N ARG A 2 10.04 -9.66 -20.84
CA ARG A 2 10.63 -8.36 -21.23
C ARG A 2 9.66 -7.50 -22.07
N GLU A 3 9.03 -8.11 -23.05
CA GLU A 3 8.00 -7.47 -23.89
C GLU A 3 6.80 -6.97 -23.06
N LEU A 4 6.37 -7.70 -22.04
CA LEU A 4 5.29 -7.25 -21.15
C LEU A 4 5.68 -5.97 -20.42
N VAL A 5 6.88 -5.91 -19.85
CA VAL A 5 7.40 -4.71 -19.19
C VAL A 5 7.45 -3.53 -20.16
N GLN A 6 7.98 -3.75 -21.38
CA GLN A 6 8.04 -2.71 -22.41
C GLN A 6 6.64 -2.19 -22.79
N ARG A 7 5.67 -3.10 -23.01
CA ARG A 7 4.28 -2.72 -23.33
C ARG A 7 3.61 -1.94 -22.20
N LEU A 8 3.82 -2.31 -20.94
CA LEU A 8 3.25 -1.58 -19.81
C LEU A 8 3.88 -0.19 -19.66
N CYS A 9 5.19 -0.06 -19.83
CA CYS A 9 5.86 1.23 -19.86
C CYS A 9 5.37 2.11 -21.02
N ALA A 10 5.24 1.55 -22.22
CA ALA A 10 4.73 2.28 -23.41
C ALA A 10 3.29 2.78 -23.23
N ARG A 11 2.47 2.07 -22.43
CA ARG A 11 1.12 2.49 -22.05
C ARG A 11 1.08 3.53 -20.93
N GLY A 12 2.22 4.01 -20.45
CA GLY A 12 2.29 4.99 -19.37
C GLY A 12 1.91 4.44 -17.98
N VAL A 13 1.92 3.10 -17.81
CA VAL A 13 1.66 2.48 -16.51
C VAL A 13 2.79 2.84 -15.54
N SER A 14 2.45 3.21 -14.31
CA SER A 14 3.45 3.64 -13.32
C SER A 14 4.46 2.54 -13.01
N ALA A 15 5.72 2.93 -12.74
CA ALA A 15 6.79 2.01 -12.41
C ALA A 15 6.43 1.09 -11.22
N HIS A 16 5.67 1.61 -10.25
CA HIS A 16 5.19 0.83 -9.11
C HIS A 16 4.28 -0.32 -9.54
N VAL A 17 3.33 -0.05 -10.44
CA VAL A 17 2.42 -1.08 -10.96
C VAL A 17 3.19 -2.12 -11.77
N VAL A 18 4.11 -1.69 -12.63
CA VAL A 18 4.98 -2.60 -13.41
C VAL A 18 5.80 -3.52 -12.48
N HIS A 19 6.37 -2.95 -11.41
CA HIS A 19 7.10 -3.71 -10.41
C HIS A 19 6.20 -4.73 -9.71
N ARG A 20 4.99 -4.32 -9.29
CA ARG A 20 4.04 -5.20 -8.60
C ARG A 20 3.55 -6.35 -9.49
N SER A 21 3.20 -6.06 -10.74
CA SER A 21 2.85 -7.09 -11.72
C SER A 21 3.98 -8.10 -11.93
N ARG A 22 5.23 -7.63 -12.04
CA ARG A 22 6.40 -8.50 -12.13
C ARG A 22 6.59 -9.34 -10.86
N ALA A 23 6.42 -8.75 -9.68
CA ALA A 23 6.58 -9.47 -8.41
C ALA A 23 5.58 -10.62 -8.29
N VAL A 24 4.30 -10.38 -8.63
CA VAL A 24 3.26 -11.41 -8.64
C VAL A 24 3.59 -12.53 -9.64
N LEU A 25 3.95 -12.18 -10.88
CA LEU A 25 4.33 -13.18 -11.89
C LEU A 25 5.57 -13.97 -11.46
N SER A 26 6.55 -13.31 -10.83
CA SER A 26 7.73 -14.00 -10.31
C SER A 26 7.36 -14.98 -9.21
N ALA A 27 6.41 -14.65 -8.32
CA ALA A 27 5.95 -15.59 -7.31
C ALA A 27 5.26 -16.82 -7.94
N ILE A 28 4.36 -16.59 -8.90
CA ILE A 28 3.68 -17.67 -9.64
C ILE A 28 4.68 -18.61 -10.33
N PHE A 29 5.63 -18.06 -11.08
CA PHE A 29 6.63 -18.88 -11.79
C PHE A 29 7.66 -19.50 -10.87
N THR A 30 7.90 -18.91 -9.69
CA THR A 30 8.70 -19.56 -8.64
C THR A 30 8.00 -20.84 -8.22
N THR A 31 6.73 -20.78 -7.83
CA THR A 31 5.94 -21.97 -7.46
C THR A 31 5.91 -23.01 -8.58
N ALA A 32 5.61 -22.60 -9.82
CA ALA A 32 5.58 -23.52 -10.96
C ALA A 32 6.93 -24.19 -11.25
N LEU A 33 8.05 -23.52 -10.96
CA LEU A 33 9.39 -24.11 -11.09
C LEU A 33 9.64 -25.15 -10.00
N TRP A 34 9.27 -24.84 -8.75
CA TRP A 34 9.40 -25.76 -7.61
C TRP A 34 8.53 -27.01 -7.78
N ASP A 35 7.35 -26.85 -8.37
CA ASP A 35 6.43 -27.94 -8.67
C ASP A 35 6.81 -28.70 -9.97
N HIS A 36 7.96 -28.36 -10.57
CA HIS A 36 8.46 -28.94 -11.83
C HIS A 36 7.50 -28.84 -13.02
N VAL A 37 6.51 -27.95 -12.97
CA VAL A 37 5.57 -27.67 -14.07
C VAL A 37 6.30 -26.98 -15.24
N ILE A 38 7.33 -26.20 -14.94
CA ILE A 38 8.20 -25.55 -15.93
C ILE A 38 9.67 -25.85 -15.61
N ALA A 39 10.52 -25.88 -16.65
CA ALA A 39 11.96 -26.12 -16.48
C ALA A 39 12.77 -24.85 -16.19
N GLN A 40 12.26 -23.67 -16.57
CA GLN A 40 12.98 -22.41 -16.49
C GLN A 40 12.05 -21.28 -16.06
N HIS A 41 12.54 -20.42 -15.16
CA HIS A 41 11.77 -19.30 -14.63
C HIS A 41 11.74 -18.10 -15.61
N PRO A 42 10.59 -17.77 -16.23
CA PRO A 42 10.51 -16.76 -17.29
C PRO A 42 10.78 -15.32 -16.84
N CYS A 43 10.72 -15.07 -15.53
CA CYS A 43 10.97 -13.76 -14.93
C CYS A 43 12.41 -13.61 -14.40
N ALA A 44 13.26 -14.63 -14.56
CA ALA A 44 14.63 -14.60 -14.07
C ALA A 44 15.47 -13.56 -14.83
N GLY A 45 16.24 -12.74 -14.09
CA GLY A 45 17.14 -11.73 -14.68
C GLY A 45 16.48 -10.52 -15.33
N ILE A 46 15.14 -10.42 -15.34
CA ILE A 46 14.44 -9.28 -15.92
C ILE A 46 14.51 -8.09 -14.96
N ARG A 47 14.83 -6.89 -15.43
CA ARG A 47 14.84 -5.68 -14.60
C ARG A 47 13.62 -4.82 -14.93
N GLY A 48 13.00 -4.26 -13.89
CA GLY A 48 11.91 -3.29 -14.04
C GLY A 48 12.44 -1.86 -14.09
N PRO A 49 11.58 -0.89 -14.45
CA PRO A 49 11.90 0.53 -14.30
C PRO A 49 12.19 0.87 -12.84
N VAL A 50 13.05 1.86 -12.60
CA VAL A 50 13.33 2.37 -11.25
C VAL A 50 12.05 2.99 -10.70
N VAL A 51 11.64 2.57 -9.50
CA VAL A 51 10.52 3.17 -8.78
C VAL A 51 11.08 4.32 -7.96
N PRO A 52 10.76 5.59 -8.29
CA PRO A 52 11.20 6.70 -7.45
C PRO A 52 10.51 6.60 -6.09
N SER A 53 11.30 6.75 -5.01
CA SER A 53 10.74 6.91 -3.67
C SER A 53 10.05 8.27 -3.60
N LYS A 54 8.78 8.29 -3.19
CA LYS A 54 8.09 9.54 -2.87
C LYS A 54 8.35 9.84 -1.40
N PRO A 55 8.93 11.00 -1.05
CA PRO A 55 9.09 11.37 0.35
C PRO A 55 7.71 11.46 1.00
N VAL A 56 7.58 10.87 2.18
CA VAL A 56 6.38 11.01 3.01
C VAL A 56 6.39 12.43 3.57
N ARG A 57 5.34 13.20 3.31
CA ARG A 57 5.15 14.51 3.94
C ARG A 57 4.52 14.28 5.31
N VAL A 58 5.25 14.66 6.35
CA VAL A 58 4.75 14.67 7.74
C VAL A 58 4.07 16.01 8.00
N LEU A 59 3.10 16.03 8.91
CA LEU A 59 2.45 17.26 9.35
C LEU A 59 3.44 18.10 10.18
N GLU A 60 3.53 19.38 9.87
CA GLU A 60 4.32 20.34 10.66
C GLU A 60 3.56 20.77 11.93
N PRO A 61 4.26 21.28 12.96
CA PRO A 61 3.62 21.86 14.14
C PRO A 61 2.55 22.90 13.75
N GLY A 62 1.35 22.78 14.32
CA GLY A 62 0.22 23.67 14.04
C GLY A 62 -0.47 23.47 12.68
N GLU A 63 -0.03 22.52 11.85
CA GLU A 63 -0.82 22.10 10.66
C GLU A 63 -2.04 21.28 11.05
N LEU A 64 -1.92 20.46 12.11
CA LEU A 64 -3.05 19.71 12.65
C LEU A 64 -4.16 20.66 13.13
N ASP A 65 -3.83 21.68 13.92
CA ASP A 65 -4.80 22.65 14.42
C ASP A 65 -5.53 23.37 13.27
N ARG A 66 -4.78 23.78 12.24
CA ARG A 66 -5.35 24.39 11.03
C ARG A 66 -6.26 23.45 10.26
N LEU A 67 -5.91 22.17 10.20
CA LEU A 67 -6.75 21.14 9.59
C LEU A 67 -8.03 20.94 10.39
N LEU A 68 -7.93 20.77 11.71
CA LEU A 68 -9.08 20.56 12.59
C LEU A 68 -10.06 21.75 12.57
N ALA A 69 -9.54 22.97 12.41
CA ALA A 69 -10.35 24.19 12.34
C ALA A 69 -11.26 24.29 11.10
N VAL A 70 -10.96 23.56 10.02
CA VAL A 70 -11.72 23.59 8.75
C VAL A 70 -12.60 22.35 8.54
N LEU A 71 -12.50 21.34 9.39
CA LEU A 71 -13.27 20.11 9.24
C LEU A 71 -14.76 20.33 9.56
N PRO A 72 -15.67 19.73 8.79
CA PRO A 72 -17.10 19.88 9.02
C PRO A 72 -17.57 18.98 10.17
N GLY A 73 -18.06 19.58 11.25
CA GLY A 73 -18.72 18.84 12.34
C GLY A 73 -17.76 18.06 13.25
N GLU A 74 -18.28 17.66 14.41
CA GLU A 74 -17.47 17.09 15.49
C GLU A 74 -16.93 15.68 15.18
N CYS A 75 -17.69 14.86 14.46
CA CYS A 75 -17.28 13.50 14.12
C CYS A 75 -16.02 13.48 13.25
N TRP A 76 -15.91 14.37 12.26
CA TRP A 76 -14.72 14.46 11.41
C TRP A 76 -13.50 14.92 12.19
N ARG A 77 -13.70 15.85 13.14
CA ARG A 77 -12.64 16.31 14.03
C ARG A 77 -12.12 15.17 14.89
N LEU A 78 -13.01 14.43 15.54
CA LEU A 78 -12.68 13.28 16.39
C LEU A 78 -11.98 12.16 15.61
N LEU A 79 -12.43 11.87 14.38
CA LEU A 79 -11.79 10.88 13.51
C LEU A 79 -10.33 11.26 13.17
N VAL A 80 -10.08 12.53 12.83
CA VAL A 80 -8.74 13.01 12.49
C VAL A 80 -7.83 13.04 13.72
N GLU A 81 -8.32 13.50 14.87
CA GLU A 81 -7.59 13.46 16.15
C GLU A 81 -7.17 12.02 16.49
N LEU A 82 -8.13 11.08 16.46
CA LEU A 82 -7.86 9.67 16.73
C LEU A 82 -6.84 9.09 15.74
N ALA A 83 -6.97 9.38 14.44
CA ALA A 83 -6.05 8.90 13.42
C ALA A 83 -4.59 9.35 13.68
N VAL A 84 -4.43 10.61 14.07
CA VAL A 84 -3.10 11.21 14.30
C VAL A 84 -2.49 10.74 15.62
N GLU A 85 -3.28 10.62 16.68
CA GLU A 85 -2.78 10.20 18.00
C GLU A 85 -2.47 8.70 18.09
N SER A 86 -3.31 7.86 17.48
CA SER A 86 -3.16 6.40 17.58
C SER A 86 -2.34 5.78 16.44
N GLY A 87 -2.22 6.48 15.30
CA GLY A 87 -1.54 5.96 14.11
C GLY A 87 -2.26 4.79 13.42
N VAL A 88 -3.55 4.56 13.71
CA VAL A 88 -4.35 3.52 13.05
C VAL A 88 -4.45 3.77 11.55
N ARG A 89 -4.56 2.69 10.75
CA ARG A 89 -4.77 2.85 9.31
C ARG A 89 -6.18 3.36 9.05
N TRP A 90 -6.33 4.15 7.97
CA TRP A 90 -7.64 4.64 7.54
C TRP A 90 -8.70 3.54 7.45
N GLY A 91 -8.35 2.36 6.91
CA GLY A 91 -9.27 1.21 6.82
C GLY A 91 -9.71 0.68 8.19
N GLU A 92 -8.81 0.67 9.17
CA GLU A 92 -9.11 0.24 10.54
C GLU A 92 -10.01 1.28 11.24
N LEU A 93 -9.78 2.57 10.96
CA LEU A 93 -10.53 3.69 11.54
C LEU A 93 -11.97 3.77 11.04
N VAL A 94 -12.22 3.56 9.75
CA VAL A 94 -13.58 3.64 9.19
C VAL A 94 -14.45 2.43 9.54
N GLU A 95 -13.83 1.31 9.90
CA GLU A 95 -14.52 0.10 10.39
C GLU A 95 -14.67 0.09 11.92
N LEU A 96 -14.25 1.16 12.60
CA LEU A 96 -14.33 1.26 14.05
C LEU A 96 -15.78 1.14 14.50
N SER A 97 -16.04 0.14 15.36
CA SER A 97 -17.36 -0.15 15.91
C SER A 97 -17.25 -0.48 17.40
N ALA A 98 -18.36 -0.34 18.15
CA ALA A 98 -18.38 -0.58 19.59
C ALA A 98 -17.84 -1.97 19.99
N GLY A 99 -17.99 -2.99 19.13
CA GLY A 99 -17.51 -4.34 19.39
C GLY A 99 -15.98 -4.51 19.40
N ILE A 100 -15.23 -3.56 18.81
CA ILE A 100 -13.75 -3.62 18.84
C ILE A 100 -13.20 -3.27 20.22
N TRP A 101 -13.90 -2.42 20.98
CA TRP A 101 -13.49 -1.96 22.31
C TRP A 101 -13.68 -3.01 23.41
N THR A 102 -14.54 -4.01 23.18
CA THR A 102 -14.85 -5.05 24.18
C THR A 102 -13.88 -6.23 24.19
N ARG A 103 -12.88 -6.26 23.30
CA ARG A 103 -11.81 -7.27 23.34
C ARG A 103 -10.63 -6.75 24.14
N ALA A 104 -10.79 -6.66 25.46
CA ALA A 104 -9.63 -6.69 26.35
C ALA A 104 -8.89 -8.02 26.13
N PRO A 105 -7.54 -8.05 26.13
CA PRO A 105 -6.83 -9.31 26.05
C PRO A 105 -7.24 -10.18 27.23
N ALA A 106 -7.80 -11.36 26.95
CA ALA A 106 -7.90 -12.40 27.94
C ALA A 106 -6.46 -12.90 28.18
N CYS A 107 -5.86 -12.40 29.26
CA CYS A 107 -4.67 -12.88 29.97
C CYS A 107 -3.38 -13.10 29.16
#